data_AF-A0A5U0IIN1-F1
#
_entry.id   AF-A0A5U0IIN1-F1
#
_cell.length_a   1.000
_cell.length_b   1.000
_cell.length_c   1.000
_cell.angle_alpha   90.00
_cell.angle_beta   90.00
_cell.angle_gamma   90.00
#
_symmetry.space_group_name_H-M   'P 1'
#
loop_
_entity.id
_entity.type
_entity.pdbx_description
1 polymer ?
#
loop_
_entity_poly.entity_id
_entity_poly.type
_entity_poly.pdbx_seq_one_letter_code
_entity_poly.pdbx_strand_id
1 'polypeptide(L)'
;MIPRSHALVPQLPEQEAAAKAIIYVEEKRAKDPTWKCYSSPYAQAFLRFLCGKGKISGKSLNQIRGIIWDKEDKIPLSSYERALDDFISSRGRYCPTPLPSDLARYVFPENLFRRSDRQEKRRTREFHQYSRREQRKRQERENKYACLVGQAEIDLAFQTPESLRAWYLRWSQSDIKQYDLERMLWIWLERCPSLSHLERWQYSDCPVWVLEADIRDAAASLTTEQKALERWLVPDKLTVSVRSQI
;
A
#
# COMPACT_ATOMS: atom_id res chain seq x y z
N MET A 1 -31.13 -18.57 -19.72
CA MET A 1 -30.18 -19.62 -19.30
C MET A 1 -28.91 -19.48 -20.15
N ILE A 2 -27.81 -18.98 -19.58
CA ILE A 2 -26.52 -18.95 -20.27
C ILE A 2 -25.83 -20.29 -20.00
N PRO A 3 -25.32 -21.03 -21.01
CA PRO A 3 -24.68 -22.31 -20.78
C PRO A 3 -23.40 -22.14 -19.95
N ARG A 4 -23.26 -22.90 -18.86
CA ARG A 4 -22.06 -22.97 -17.99
C ARG A 4 -20.93 -23.83 -18.58
N SER A 5 -20.82 -23.92 -19.90
CA SER A 5 -19.67 -24.56 -20.54
C SER A 5 -18.60 -23.49 -20.77
N HIS A 6 -17.68 -23.33 -19.80
CA HIS A 6 -16.42 -22.61 -20.00
C HIS A 6 -15.45 -23.43 -20.88
N ALA A 7 -15.96 -24.06 -21.95
CA ALA A 7 -15.08 -24.50 -23.01
C ALA A 7 -14.62 -23.22 -23.71
N LEU A 8 -13.36 -22.83 -23.49
CA LEU A 8 -12.71 -21.79 -24.28
C LEU A 8 -12.65 -22.33 -25.71
N VAL A 9 -13.72 -22.11 -26.49
CA VAL A 9 -13.72 -22.43 -27.91
C VAL A 9 -12.71 -21.46 -28.52
N PRO A 10 -11.58 -21.96 -29.06
CA PRO A 10 -10.60 -21.10 -29.70
C PRO A 10 -11.31 -20.32 -30.81
N GLN A 11 -11.30 -18.99 -30.71
CA GLN A 11 -11.94 -18.13 -31.70
C GLN A 11 -11.14 -18.08 -33.02
N LEU A 12 -9.88 -18.51 -32.96
CA LEU A 12 -8.93 -18.48 -34.07
C LEU A 12 -8.43 -19.89 -34.41
N PRO A 13 -8.25 -20.22 -35.71
CA PRO A 13 -7.77 -21.54 -36.14
C PRO A 13 -6.36 -21.84 -35.61
N GLU A 14 -5.53 -20.82 -35.39
CA GLU A 14 -4.19 -20.98 -34.81
C GLU A 14 -4.25 -21.44 -33.34
N GLN A 15 -5.22 -20.95 -32.57
CA GLN A 15 -5.41 -21.35 -31.18
C GLN A 15 -5.86 -22.82 -31.10
N GLU A 16 -6.81 -23.20 -31.96
CA GLU A 16 -7.30 -24.57 -32.05
C GLU A 16 -6.19 -25.53 -32.48
N ALA A 17 -5.44 -25.17 -33.52
CA ALA A 17 -4.32 -25.96 -34.01
C ALA A 17 -3.22 -26.12 -32.96
N ALA A 18 -2.90 -25.05 -32.21
CA ALA A 18 -1.93 -25.10 -31.13
C ALA A 18 -2.38 -26.01 -29.98
N ALA A 19 -3.64 -25.91 -29.55
CA ALA A 19 -4.19 -26.77 -28.52
C ALA A 19 -4.16 -28.25 -28.94
N LYS A 20 -4.62 -28.56 -30.16
CA LYS A 20 -4.58 -29.92 -30.73
C LYS A 20 -3.16 -30.45 -30.87
N ALA A 21 -2.21 -29.60 -31.30
CA ALA A 21 -0.82 -29.98 -31.45
C ALA A 21 -0.18 -30.37 -30.11
N ILE A 22 -0.42 -29.58 -29.06
CA ILE A 22 0.08 -29.88 -27.71
C ILE A 22 -0.50 -31.22 -27.23
N ILE A 23 -1.83 -31.38 -27.28
CA ILE A 23 -2.50 -32.62 -26.83
C ILE A 23 -1.93 -33.83 -27.59
N TYR A 24 -1.83 -33.74 -28.91
CA TYR A 24 -1.35 -34.83 -29.75
C TYR A 24 0.10 -35.24 -29.42
N VAL A 25 1.00 -34.28 -29.24
CA VAL A 25 2.42 -34.59 -28.95
C VAL A 25 2.58 -35.13 -27.52
N GLU A 26 1.88 -34.55 -26.55
CA GLU A 26 1.93 -34.98 -25.14
C GLU A 26 1.36 -36.40 -24.99
N GLU A 27 0.26 -36.75 -25.67
CA GLU A 27 -0.29 -38.11 -25.69
C GLU A 27 0.68 -39.13 -26.30
N LYS A 28 1.40 -38.75 -27.36
CA LYS A 28 2.42 -39.62 -27.96
C LYS A 28 3.63 -39.78 -27.04
N ARG A 29 4.08 -38.70 -26.40
CA ARG A 29 5.18 -38.73 -25.44
C ARG A 29 4.84 -39.46 -24.14
N ALA A 30 3.57 -39.46 -23.73
CA ALA A 30 3.12 -40.26 -22.59
C ALA A 30 3.25 -41.77 -22.84
N LYS A 31 3.15 -42.20 -24.11
CA LYS A 31 3.33 -43.61 -24.51
C LYS A 31 4.79 -43.95 -24.79
N ASP A 32 5.51 -43.04 -25.44
CA ASP A 32 6.94 -43.17 -25.73
C ASP A 32 7.64 -41.82 -25.47
N PRO A 33 8.35 -41.68 -24.33
CA PRO A 33 9.02 -40.44 -23.95
C PRO A 33 10.05 -39.94 -24.97
N THR A 34 10.61 -40.83 -25.80
CA THR A 34 11.64 -40.49 -26.80
C THR A 34 11.06 -40.22 -28.19
N TRP A 35 9.74 -40.33 -28.35
CA TRP A 35 9.06 -40.15 -29.61
C TRP A 35 9.35 -38.77 -30.24
N LYS A 36 10.00 -38.79 -31.41
CA LYS A 36 10.43 -37.61 -32.16
C LYS A 36 11.22 -36.58 -31.32
N CYS A 37 12.06 -37.06 -30.39
CA CYS A 37 12.96 -36.23 -29.58
C CYS A 37 13.81 -35.26 -30.43
N TYR A 38 14.31 -35.72 -31.59
CA TYR A 38 15.20 -34.95 -32.47
C TYR A 38 14.50 -34.28 -33.67
N SER A 39 13.17 -34.30 -33.73
CA SER A 39 12.40 -33.81 -34.87
C SER A 39 11.22 -32.97 -34.40
N SER A 40 11.41 -31.65 -34.32
CA SER A 40 10.48 -30.59 -33.86
C SER A 40 8.99 -30.99 -33.89
N PRO A 41 8.51 -31.75 -32.88
CA PRO A 41 7.27 -32.48 -33.00
C PRO A 41 6.06 -31.58 -32.79
N TYR A 42 6.20 -30.53 -31.99
CA TYR A 42 5.15 -29.54 -31.74
C TYR A 42 4.96 -28.65 -32.96
N ALA A 43 6.04 -28.20 -33.60
CA ALA A 43 5.95 -27.42 -34.84
C ALA A 43 5.28 -28.21 -35.97
N GLN A 44 5.69 -29.47 -36.16
CA GLN A 44 5.11 -30.33 -37.20
C GLN A 44 3.64 -30.65 -36.94
N ALA A 45 3.28 -30.93 -35.68
CA ALA A 45 1.88 -31.18 -35.31
C ALA A 45 1.02 -29.91 -35.50
N PHE A 46 1.55 -28.76 -35.11
CA PHE A 46 0.90 -27.47 -35.29
C PHE A 46 0.61 -27.16 -36.76
N LEU A 47 1.63 -27.24 -37.61
CA LEU A 47 1.46 -27.04 -39.06
C LEU A 47 0.54 -28.08 -39.69
N ARG A 48 0.57 -29.33 -39.20
CA ARG A 48 -0.36 -30.37 -39.66
C ARG A 48 -1.81 -30.01 -39.37
N PHE A 49 -2.12 -29.50 -38.18
CA PHE A 49 -3.49 -29.13 -37.82
C PHE A 49 -3.92 -27.81 -38.46
N LEU A 50 -3.00 -26.87 -38.68
CA LEU A 50 -3.31 -25.56 -39.25
C LEU A 50 -3.38 -25.58 -40.79
N CYS A 51 -2.38 -26.19 -41.43
CA CYS A 51 -2.16 -26.14 -42.88
C CYS A 51 -2.45 -27.49 -43.57
N GLY A 52 -2.77 -28.54 -42.81
CA GLY A 52 -2.93 -29.91 -43.31
C GLY A 52 -1.62 -30.65 -43.58
N LYS A 53 -0.45 -29.99 -43.44
CA LYS A 53 0.88 -30.54 -43.75
C LYS A 53 1.84 -30.27 -42.62
N GLY A 54 2.58 -31.29 -42.18
CA GLY A 54 3.54 -31.15 -41.09
C GLY A 54 4.90 -30.57 -41.48
N LYS A 55 5.22 -30.49 -42.78
CA LYS A 55 6.51 -29.96 -43.26
C LYS A 55 6.43 -28.45 -43.43
N ILE A 56 7.43 -27.74 -42.90
CA ILE A 56 7.50 -26.28 -43.01
C ILE A 56 7.73 -25.83 -44.46
N SER A 57 7.00 -24.80 -44.86
CA SER A 57 7.08 -24.14 -46.16
C SER A 57 6.87 -22.64 -45.98
N GLY A 58 7.42 -21.81 -46.85
CA GLY A 58 7.12 -20.37 -46.85
C GLY A 58 5.62 -20.06 -46.93
N LYS A 59 4.87 -20.87 -47.70
CA LYS A 59 3.40 -20.75 -47.77
C LYS A 59 2.71 -21.08 -46.45
N SER A 60 3.20 -22.07 -45.70
CA SER A 60 2.60 -22.44 -44.41
C SER A 60 2.94 -21.41 -43.33
N LEU A 61 4.12 -20.77 -43.41
CA LEU A 61 4.48 -19.67 -42.51
C LEU A 61 3.58 -18.45 -42.70
N ASN A 62 3.34 -18.05 -43.95
CA ASN A 62 2.47 -16.91 -44.26
C ASN A 62 0.98 -17.16 -43.98
N GLN A 63 0.59 -18.41 -43.69
CA GLN A 63 -0.75 -18.73 -43.20
C GLN A 63 -0.92 -18.47 -41.70
N ILE A 64 0.18 -18.40 -40.94
CA ILE A 64 0.12 -18.10 -39.51
C ILE A 64 -0.04 -16.59 -39.33
N ARG A 65 -1.13 -16.17 -38.69
CA ARG A 65 -1.36 -14.75 -38.39
C ARG A 65 -0.17 -14.10 -37.66
N GLY A 66 0.27 -12.96 -38.18
CA GLY A 66 1.35 -12.16 -37.62
C GLY A 66 2.74 -12.55 -38.12
N ILE A 67 2.91 -13.69 -38.79
CA ILE A 67 4.19 -14.06 -39.43
C ILE A 67 4.17 -13.59 -40.88
N ILE A 68 5.24 -12.89 -41.27
CA ILE A 68 5.53 -12.53 -42.65
C ILE A 68 6.88 -13.16 -42.98
N TRP A 69 6.86 -14.19 -43.82
CA TRP A 69 8.05 -14.83 -44.33
C TRP A 69 8.32 -14.35 -45.74
N ASP A 70 9.50 -13.76 -45.93
CA ASP A 70 10.05 -13.43 -47.23
C ASP A 70 11.30 -14.28 -47.51
N LYS A 71 11.53 -14.59 -48.79
CA LYS A 71 12.77 -15.20 -49.27
C LYS A 71 13.95 -14.25 -49.14
N GLU A 72 13.71 -12.94 -49.20
CA GLU A 72 14.75 -11.91 -49.15
C GLU A 72 15.43 -11.80 -47.78
N ASP A 73 14.72 -12.19 -46.71
CA ASP A 73 15.22 -12.13 -45.33
C ASP A 73 16.41 -13.09 -45.06
N LYS A 74 16.69 -14.04 -45.98
CA LYS A 74 17.75 -15.06 -45.88
C LYS A 74 17.73 -15.90 -44.59
N ILE A 75 16.64 -15.90 -43.84
CA ILE A 75 16.48 -16.72 -42.65
C ILE A 75 16.11 -18.14 -43.07
N PRO A 76 16.84 -19.18 -42.62
CA PRO A 76 16.54 -20.55 -43.01
C PRO A 76 15.21 -21.03 -42.41
N LEU A 77 14.47 -21.83 -43.18
CA LEU A 77 13.19 -22.40 -42.74
C LEU A 77 13.32 -23.26 -41.46
N SER A 78 14.47 -23.91 -41.26
CA SER A 78 14.75 -24.70 -40.06
C SER A 78 14.78 -23.85 -38.78
N SER A 79 15.20 -22.58 -38.87
CA SER A 79 15.17 -21.66 -37.73
C SER A 79 13.73 -21.34 -37.33
N TYR A 80 12.83 -21.15 -38.30
CA TYR A 80 11.40 -20.99 -38.01
C TYR A 80 10.78 -22.25 -37.42
N GLU A 81 11.13 -23.44 -37.93
CA GLU A 81 10.63 -24.71 -37.41
C GLU A 81 11.02 -24.91 -35.94
N ARG A 82 12.30 -24.68 -35.61
CA ARG A 82 12.78 -24.75 -34.23
C ARG A 82 12.13 -23.70 -33.34
N ALA A 83 12.03 -22.46 -33.81
CA ALA A 83 11.42 -21.38 -33.05
C ALA A 83 9.93 -21.66 -32.75
N LEU A 84 9.19 -22.20 -33.72
CA LEU A 84 7.80 -22.63 -33.53
C LEU A 84 7.70 -23.79 -32.54
N ASP A 85 8.64 -24.72 -32.56
CA ASP A 85 8.65 -25.86 -31.64
C ASP A 85 8.84 -25.40 -30.18
N ASP A 86 9.82 -24.53 -29.95
CA ASP A 86 10.08 -23.91 -28.64
C ASP A 86 8.91 -23.02 -28.19
N PHE A 87 8.27 -22.31 -29.13
CA PHE A 87 7.10 -21.48 -28.85
C PHE A 87 5.88 -22.31 -28.44
N ILE A 88 5.53 -23.35 -29.19
CA ILE A 88 4.34 -24.18 -28.90
C ILE A 88 4.58 -25.05 -27.64
N SER A 89 5.77 -25.62 -27.48
CA SER A 89 6.12 -26.42 -26.29
C SER A 89 6.07 -25.58 -25.00
N SER A 90 6.53 -24.33 -25.07
CA SER A 90 6.43 -23.38 -23.96
C SER A 90 5.04 -22.77 -23.78
N ARG A 91 4.07 -23.14 -24.62
CA ARG A 91 2.69 -22.59 -24.65
C ARG A 91 2.70 -21.06 -24.83
N GLY A 92 3.64 -20.54 -25.61
CA GLY A 92 3.79 -19.11 -25.87
C GLY A 92 4.46 -18.31 -24.76
N ARG A 93 5.10 -18.96 -23.77
CA ARG A 93 5.89 -18.27 -22.74
C ARG A 93 7.22 -17.75 -23.25
N TYR A 94 7.76 -18.42 -24.27
CA TYR A 94 9.02 -18.11 -24.92
C TYR A 94 8.77 -17.98 -26.43
N CYS A 95 9.09 -16.82 -27.00
CA CYS A 95 8.94 -16.54 -28.43
C CYS A 95 10.31 -16.15 -29.00
N PRO A 96 11.12 -17.13 -29.44
CA PRO A 96 12.45 -16.86 -29.96
C PRO A 96 12.39 -16.26 -31.38
N THR A 97 13.40 -15.45 -31.72
CA THR A 97 13.61 -15.00 -33.10
C THR A 97 13.77 -16.22 -34.01
N PRO A 98 13.18 -16.25 -35.22
CA PRO A 98 12.64 -15.11 -35.98
C PRO A 98 11.15 -14.80 -35.74
N LEU A 99 10.50 -15.42 -34.74
CA LEU A 99 9.07 -15.19 -34.51
C LEU A 99 8.80 -13.80 -33.93
N PRO A 100 7.69 -13.14 -34.32
CA PRO A 100 7.33 -11.85 -33.79
C PRO A 100 6.89 -11.96 -32.33
N SER A 101 7.28 -11.00 -31.49
CA SER A 101 6.97 -11.01 -30.05
C SER A 101 5.46 -11.03 -29.75
N ASP A 102 4.66 -10.48 -30.65
CA ASP A 102 3.20 -10.42 -30.53
C ASP A 102 2.49 -11.69 -30.99
N LEU A 103 3.20 -12.71 -31.52
CA LEU A 103 2.60 -13.97 -31.94
C LEU A 103 1.82 -14.67 -30.81
N ALA A 104 2.29 -14.53 -29.56
CA ALA A 104 1.62 -15.04 -28.37
C ALA A 104 0.20 -14.48 -28.20
N ARG A 105 -0.08 -13.25 -28.69
CA ARG A 105 -1.43 -12.65 -28.63
C ARG A 105 -2.44 -13.42 -29.45
N TYR A 106 -2.01 -13.94 -30.60
CA TYR A 106 -2.88 -14.65 -31.52
C TYR A 106 -3.03 -16.12 -31.13
N VAL A 107 -1.92 -16.78 -30.78
CA VAL A 107 -1.90 -18.24 -30.53
C VAL A 107 -2.20 -18.61 -29.07
N PHE A 108 -1.78 -17.80 -28.09
CA PHE A 108 -1.94 -18.08 -26.65
C PHE A 108 -2.37 -16.83 -25.83
N PRO A 109 -3.55 -16.24 -26.12
CA PRO A 109 -4.00 -15.01 -25.47
C PRO A 109 -4.12 -15.14 -23.93
N GLU A 110 -4.49 -16.32 -23.44
CA GLU A 110 -4.63 -16.62 -22.01
C GLU A 110 -3.36 -16.37 -21.21
N ASN A 111 -2.19 -16.65 -21.78
CA ASN A 111 -0.92 -16.52 -21.08
C ASN A 111 -0.49 -15.06 -20.92
N LEU A 112 -0.91 -14.18 -21.84
CA LEU A 112 -0.73 -12.74 -21.71
C LEU A 112 -1.70 -12.15 -20.69
N PHE A 113 -2.97 -12.54 -20.75
CA PHE A 113 -3.98 -12.11 -19.77
C PHE A 113 -3.57 -12.53 -18.35
N ARG A 114 -3.11 -13.77 -18.16
CA ARG A 114 -2.65 -14.28 -16.86
C ARG A 114 -1.42 -13.55 -16.32
N ARG A 115 -0.46 -13.15 -17.17
CA ARG A 115 0.75 -12.43 -16.73
C ARG A 115 0.43 -10.98 -16.37
N SER A 116 -0.32 -10.28 -17.21
CA SER A 116 -0.73 -8.89 -16.99
C SER A 116 -1.63 -8.77 -15.75
N ASP A 117 -2.65 -9.63 -15.60
CA ASP A 117 -3.51 -9.65 -14.41
C ASP A 117 -2.74 -9.89 -13.11
N ARG A 118 -1.75 -10.78 -13.13
CA ARG A 118 -0.92 -11.05 -11.95
C ARG A 118 -0.07 -9.85 -11.58
N GLN A 119 0.50 -9.17 -12.57
CA GLN A 119 1.27 -7.96 -12.35
C GLN A 119 0.38 -6.83 -11.81
N GLU A 120 -0.80 -6.66 -12.37
CA GLU A 120 -1.76 -5.65 -11.92
C GLU A 120 -2.20 -5.91 -10.49
N LYS A 121 -2.66 -7.14 -10.19
CA LYS A 121 -3.02 -7.54 -8.82
C LYS A 121 -1.87 -7.34 -7.83
N ARG A 122 -0.63 -7.58 -8.25
CA ARG A 122 0.55 -7.34 -7.42
C ARG A 122 0.73 -5.84 -7.15
N ARG A 123 0.65 -4.99 -8.18
CA ARG A 123 0.74 -3.53 -8.05
C ARG A 123 -0.36 -2.97 -7.14
N THR A 124 -1.60 -3.40 -7.34
CA THR A 124 -2.74 -3.01 -6.50
C THR A 124 -2.51 -3.41 -5.04
N ARG A 125 -2.02 -4.63 -4.79
CA ARG A 125 -1.69 -5.09 -3.43
C ARG A 125 -0.58 -4.26 -2.79
N GLU A 126 0.48 -3.96 -3.54
CA GLU A 126 1.61 -3.14 -3.07
C GLU A 126 1.15 -1.70 -2.76
N PHE A 127 0.33 -1.09 -3.62
CA PHE A 127 -0.26 0.22 -3.40
C PHE A 127 -1.11 0.26 -2.12
N HIS A 128 -2.03 -0.71 -1.95
CA HIS A 128 -2.84 -0.77 -0.74
C HIS A 128 -2.02 -1.04 0.52
N GLN A 129 -0.98 -1.87 0.42
CA GLN A 129 -0.08 -2.11 1.55
C GLN A 129 0.65 -0.82 1.96
N TYR A 130 1.18 -0.07 0.99
CA TYR A 130 1.84 1.21 1.24
C TYR A 130 0.87 2.22 1.86
N SER A 131 -0.31 2.39 1.27
CA SER A 131 -1.35 3.30 1.76
C SER A 131 -1.75 2.97 3.22
N ARG A 132 -1.98 1.69 3.53
CA ARG A 132 -2.31 1.26 4.92
C ARG A 132 -1.18 1.54 5.89
N ARG A 133 0.08 1.36 5.48
CA ARG A 133 1.25 1.67 6.32
C ARG A 133 1.32 3.16 6.62
N GLU A 134 1.10 4.00 5.62
CA GLU A 134 1.14 5.45 5.78
C GLU A 134 0.01 5.96 6.67
N GLN A 135 -1.21 5.45 6.47
CA GLN A 135 -2.36 5.75 7.33
C GLN A 135 -2.09 5.35 8.78
N ARG A 136 -1.50 4.17 9.04
CA ARG A 136 -1.15 3.74 10.39
C ARG A 136 -0.13 4.67 11.04
N LYS A 137 0.92 5.07 10.31
CA LYS A 137 1.92 6.02 10.83
C LYS A 137 1.31 7.37 11.18
N ARG A 138 0.41 7.87 10.32
CA ARG A 138 -0.32 9.12 10.57
C ARG A 138 -1.20 9.00 11.82
N GLN A 139 -2.00 7.94 11.91
CA GLN A 139 -2.84 7.70 13.07
C GLN A 139 -2.02 7.55 14.35
N GLU A 140 -0.87 6.88 14.30
CA GLU A 140 0.01 6.73 15.45
C GLU A 140 0.58 8.08 15.92
N ARG A 141 0.95 8.96 14.98
CA ARG A 141 1.39 10.33 15.31
C ARG A 141 0.26 11.15 15.93
N GLU A 142 -0.93 11.10 15.35
CA GLU A 142 -2.12 11.79 15.84
C GLU A 142 -2.51 11.28 17.24
N ASN A 143 -2.49 9.96 17.46
CA ASN A 143 -2.76 9.36 18.76
C ASN A 143 -1.70 9.72 19.80
N LYS A 144 -0.42 9.70 19.44
CA LYS A 144 0.67 10.12 20.34
C LYS A 144 0.49 11.58 20.75
N TYR A 145 0.18 12.45 19.80
CA TYR A 145 -0.12 13.85 20.07
C TYR A 145 -1.34 14.01 20.99
N ALA A 146 -2.45 13.33 20.69
CA ALA A 146 -3.65 13.37 21.52
C ALA A 146 -3.40 12.84 22.95
N CYS A 147 -2.60 11.79 23.12
CA CYS A 147 -2.20 11.31 24.43
C CYS A 147 -1.35 12.33 25.19
N LEU A 148 -0.39 13.00 24.53
CA LEU A 148 0.43 14.04 25.15
C LEU A 148 -0.41 15.25 25.59
N VAL A 149 -1.31 15.71 24.71
CA VAL A 149 -2.29 16.77 24.99
C VAL A 149 -3.17 16.38 26.18
N GLY A 150 -3.71 15.17 26.19
CA GLY A 150 -4.52 14.66 27.29
C GLY A 150 -3.75 14.54 28.60
N GLN A 151 -2.48 14.12 28.57
CA GLN A 151 -1.62 14.12 29.76
C GLN A 151 -1.39 15.53 30.30
N ALA A 152 -1.12 16.50 29.43
CA ALA A 152 -0.96 17.89 29.83
C ALA A 152 -2.24 18.45 30.45
N GLU A 153 -3.41 18.16 29.87
CA GLU A 153 -4.73 18.54 30.41
C GLU A 153 -5.00 17.93 31.78
N ILE A 154 -4.73 16.63 31.94
CA ILE A 154 -4.87 15.93 33.22
C ILE A 154 -3.94 16.55 34.26
N ASP A 155 -2.66 16.73 33.93
CA ASP A 155 -1.68 17.31 34.85
C ASP A 155 -2.04 18.75 35.23
N LEU A 156 -2.61 19.53 34.29
CA LEU A 156 -3.08 20.90 34.53
C LEU A 156 -4.23 20.92 35.53
N ALA A 157 -5.12 19.94 35.47
CA ALA A 157 -6.27 19.86 36.37
C ALA A 157 -5.88 19.72 37.86
N PHE A 158 -4.65 19.29 38.14
CA PHE A 158 -4.06 19.16 39.47
C PHE A 158 -3.17 20.36 39.89
N GLN A 159 -3.04 21.39 39.06
CA GLN A 159 -2.23 22.56 39.40
C GLN A 159 -3.04 23.63 40.13
N THR A 160 -2.38 24.33 41.06
CA THR A 160 -2.83 25.61 41.62
C THR A 160 -2.18 26.76 40.86
N PRO A 161 -2.68 28.01 41.00
CA PRO A 161 -2.02 29.18 40.41
C PRO A 161 -0.54 29.33 40.82
N GLU A 162 -0.16 28.86 42.02
CA GLU A 162 1.24 28.86 42.48
C GLU A 162 2.12 27.83 41.76
N SER A 163 1.56 26.66 41.41
CA SER A 163 2.30 25.56 40.76
C SER A 163 2.22 25.57 39.23
N LEU A 164 1.38 26.43 38.65
CA LEU A 164 1.16 26.55 37.22
C LEU A 164 2.44 26.77 36.42
N ARG A 165 3.38 27.56 36.95
CA ARG A 165 4.67 27.83 36.30
C ARG A 165 5.46 26.55 36.00
N ALA A 166 5.45 25.59 36.93
CA ALA A 166 6.15 24.33 36.75
C ALA A 166 5.51 23.48 35.64
N TRP A 167 4.18 23.50 35.55
CA TRP A 167 3.44 22.88 34.46
C TRP A 167 3.76 23.55 33.12
N TYR A 168 3.72 24.89 33.06
CA TYR A 168 3.97 25.64 31.83
C TYR A 168 5.38 25.37 31.29
N LEU A 169 6.41 25.48 32.13
CA LEU A 169 7.80 25.25 31.71
C LEU A 169 8.04 23.82 31.19
N ARG A 170 7.38 22.82 31.78
CA ARG A 170 7.49 21.42 31.35
C ARG A 170 6.82 21.20 30.00
N TRP A 171 5.61 21.71 29.81
CA TRP A 171 4.82 21.45 28.62
C TRP A 171 5.12 22.41 27.46
N SER A 172 5.66 23.60 27.73
CA SER A 172 6.15 24.53 26.69
C SER A 172 7.41 24.02 25.98
N GLN A 173 8.17 23.13 26.62
CA GLN A 173 9.35 22.47 26.04
C GLN A 173 8.99 21.15 25.31
N SER A 174 7.73 20.73 25.38
CA SER A 174 7.24 19.51 24.73
C SER A 174 6.70 19.80 23.32
N ASP A 175 6.43 18.75 22.53
CA ASP A 175 5.89 18.86 21.16
C ASP A 175 4.38 19.25 21.11
N ILE A 176 3.89 20.03 22.08
CA ILE A 176 2.51 20.50 22.13
C ILE A 176 2.43 21.86 21.44
N LYS A 177 1.43 22.04 20.58
CA LYS A 177 1.23 23.33 19.90
C LYS A 177 0.78 24.40 20.89
N GLN A 178 1.27 25.61 20.71
CA GLN A 178 0.97 26.74 21.59
C GLN A 178 -0.54 27.01 21.73
N TYR A 179 -1.33 26.85 20.65
CA TYR A 179 -2.79 27.03 20.71
C TYR A 179 -3.48 26.00 21.62
N ASP A 180 -2.95 24.78 21.71
CA ASP A 180 -3.51 23.74 22.59
C ASP A 180 -3.21 24.10 24.05
N LEU A 181 -1.98 24.52 24.36
CA LEU A 181 -1.64 25.00 25.71
C LEU A 181 -2.50 26.19 26.13
N GLU A 182 -2.70 27.16 25.25
CA GLU A 182 -3.55 28.33 25.50
C GLU A 182 -5.00 27.90 25.77
N ARG A 183 -5.56 27.00 24.94
CA ARG A 183 -6.91 26.46 25.14
C ARG A 183 -7.05 25.80 26.52
N MET A 184 -6.10 24.95 26.90
CA MET A 184 -6.11 24.26 28.19
C MET A 184 -6.09 25.24 29.35
N LEU A 185 -5.22 26.26 29.27
CA LEU A 185 -5.08 27.28 30.30
C LEU A 185 -6.37 28.09 30.49
N TRP A 186 -7.04 28.50 29.41
CA TRP A 186 -8.32 29.22 29.52
C TRP A 186 -9.41 28.37 30.19
N ILE A 187 -9.55 27.10 29.79
CA ILE A 187 -10.52 26.18 30.42
C ILE A 187 -10.19 25.98 31.91
N TRP A 188 -8.90 25.89 32.24
CA TRP A 188 -8.46 25.78 33.62
C TRP A 188 -8.70 27.07 34.43
N LEU A 189 -8.50 28.24 33.83
CA LEU A 189 -8.68 29.54 34.46
C LEU A 189 -10.12 29.78 34.92
N GLU A 190 -11.10 29.30 34.15
CA GLU A 190 -12.53 29.35 34.50
C GLU A 190 -12.83 28.64 35.84
N ARG A 191 -11.96 27.74 36.29
CA ARG A 191 -12.10 27.02 37.57
C ARG A 191 -11.53 27.80 38.76
N CYS A 192 -10.75 28.86 38.53
CA CYS A 192 -10.07 29.65 39.56
C CYS A 192 -10.76 31.01 39.74
N PRO A 193 -11.62 31.20 40.76
CA PRO A 193 -12.38 32.43 40.94
C PRO A 193 -11.52 33.68 41.14
N SER A 194 -10.33 33.51 41.73
CA SER A 194 -9.42 34.63 42.00
C SER A 194 -8.82 35.25 40.74
N LEU A 195 -8.75 34.47 39.66
CA LEU A 195 -8.20 34.86 38.37
C LEU A 195 -9.27 35.32 37.38
N SER A 196 -10.51 35.47 37.82
CA SER A 196 -11.65 35.89 36.99
C SER A 196 -11.49 37.27 36.35
N HIS A 197 -10.59 38.11 36.86
CA HIS A 197 -10.27 39.42 36.30
C HIS A 197 -9.41 39.35 35.02
N LEU A 198 -8.82 38.18 34.73
CA LEU A 198 -8.02 37.95 33.53
C LEU A 198 -8.96 37.54 32.39
N GLU A 199 -9.23 38.47 31.48
CA GLU A 199 -10.20 38.27 30.42
C GLU A 199 -9.54 37.87 29.10
N ARG A 200 -10.07 36.84 28.43
CA ARG A 200 -9.46 36.26 27.22
C ARG A 200 -9.15 37.26 26.10
N TRP A 201 -9.98 38.29 25.93
CA TRP A 201 -9.78 39.30 24.89
C TRP A 201 -8.54 40.19 25.14
N GLN A 202 -8.07 40.31 26.38
CA GLN A 202 -6.86 41.08 26.70
C GLN A 202 -5.58 40.38 26.22
N TYR A 203 -5.68 39.07 25.94
CA TYR A 203 -4.56 38.19 25.62
C TYR A 203 -4.62 37.62 24.20
N SER A 204 -5.56 38.07 23.35
CA SER A 204 -5.78 37.49 22.02
C SER A 204 -4.55 37.53 21.11
N ASP A 205 -3.66 38.50 21.29
CA ASP A 205 -2.41 38.68 20.54
C ASP A 205 -1.17 38.44 21.41
N CYS A 206 -1.36 37.95 22.63
CA CYS A 206 -0.28 37.72 23.58
C CYS A 206 0.18 36.27 23.55
N PRO A 207 1.50 36.01 23.62
CA PRO A 207 2.00 34.66 23.77
C PRO A 207 1.64 34.11 25.16
N VAL A 208 1.55 32.78 25.27
CA VAL A 208 1.05 32.08 26.47
C VAL A 208 1.88 32.38 27.72
N TRP A 209 3.18 32.69 27.58
CA TRP A 209 4.03 33.06 28.71
C TRP A 209 3.64 34.39 29.36
N VAL A 210 2.98 35.31 28.64
CA VAL A 210 2.47 36.58 29.22
C VAL A 210 1.32 36.27 30.17
N LEU A 211 0.38 35.42 29.73
CA LEU A 211 -0.72 34.95 30.57
C LEU A 211 -0.18 34.19 31.81
N GLU A 212 0.82 33.32 31.65
CA GLU A 212 1.46 32.65 32.80
C GLU A 212 2.09 33.64 33.78
N ALA A 213 2.77 34.66 33.28
CA ALA A 213 3.41 35.67 34.12
C ALA A 213 2.37 36.46 34.94
N ASP A 214 1.26 36.86 34.31
CA ASP A 214 0.19 37.60 34.98
C ASP A 214 -0.54 36.72 36.00
N ILE A 215 -0.78 35.44 35.68
CA ILE A 215 -1.35 34.48 36.65
C ILE A 215 -0.42 34.32 37.86
N ARG A 216 0.89 34.25 37.64
CA ARG A 216 1.87 34.13 38.72
C ARG A 216 1.87 35.37 39.61
N ASP A 217 1.81 36.56 39.01
CA ASP A 217 1.83 37.83 39.75
C ASP A 217 0.51 37.99 40.54
N ALA A 218 -0.63 37.61 39.94
CA ALA A 218 -1.90 37.50 40.64
C ALA A 218 -1.84 36.49 41.79
N ALA A 219 -1.23 35.32 41.57
CA ALA A 219 -1.08 34.28 42.59
C ALA A 219 -0.19 34.71 43.77
N ALA A 220 0.81 35.56 43.53
CA ALA A 220 1.65 36.14 44.56
C ALA A 220 0.87 37.11 45.47
N SER A 221 -0.17 37.77 44.94
CA SER A 221 -1.02 38.72 45.67
C SER A 221 -2.15 38.07 46.48
N LEU A 222 -2.37 36.75 46.32
CA LEU A 222 -3.45 36.02 47.01
C LEU A 222 -3.23 35.96 48.53
N THR A 223 -4.31 36.12 49.28
CA THR A 223 -4.32 35.86 50.72
C THR A 223 -4.23 34.36 51.03
N THR A 224 -3.81 34.02 52.25
CA THR A 224 -3.68 32.62 52.71
C THR A 224 -5.00 31.83 52.63
N GLU A 225 -6.13 32.49 52.89
CA GLU A 225 -7.46 31.90 52.80
C GLU A 225 -7.87 31.60 51.36
N GLN A 226 -7.60 32.52 50.43
CA GLN A 226 -7.85 32.31 48.99
C GLN A 226 -7.00 31.17 48.44
N LYS A 227 -5.72 31.08 48.84
CA LYS A 227 -4.83 29.96 48.48
C LYS A 227 -5.35 28.63 49.03
N ALA A 228 -5.88 28.62 50.24
CA ALA A 228 -6.49 27.42 50.82
C ALA A 228 -7.75 27.00 50.03
N LEU A 229 -8.62 27.95 49.70
CA LEU A 229 -9.83 27.71 48.90
C LEU A 229 -9.50 27.12 47.52
N GLU A 230 -8.49 27.66 46.83
CA GLU A 230 -8.07 27.15 45.53
C GLU A 230 -7.47 25.74 45.61
N ARG A 231 -6.67 25.45 46.64
CA ARG A 231 -6.20 24.08 46.92
C ARG A 231 -7.39 23.13 47.17
N TRP A 232 -8.49 23.62 47.73
CA TRP A 232 -9.72 22.85 47.87
C TRP A 232 -10.47 22.61 46.55
N LEU A 233 -10.31 23.47 45.54
CA LEU A 233 -10.91 23.29 44.19
C LEU A 233 -10.09 22.33 43.30
N VAL A 234 -8.83 22.08 43.64
CA VAL A 234 -7.99 21.09 42.97
C VAL A 234 -8.37 19.68 43.46
N PRO A 235 -8.52 18.68 42.57
CA PRO A 235 -8.91 17.32 42.96
C PRO A 235 -7.88 16.59 43.85
N ASP A 236 -6.67 17.13 43.99
CA ASP A 236 -5.65 16.56 44.87
C ASP A 236 -5.99 16.84 46.34
N LYS A 237 -6.22 15.77 47.10
CA LYS A 237 -6.53 15.79 48.54
C LYS A 237 -5.50 15.02 49.35
N LEU A 238 -4.38 14.63 48.74
CA LEU A 238 -3.34 13.87 49.40
C LEU A 238 -2.51 14.81 50.29
N THR A 239 -2.87 14.90 51.57
CA THR A 239 -1.98 15.46 52.57
C THR A 239 -0.83 14.48 52.78
N VAL A 240 0.36 14.79 52.26
CA VAL A 240 1.58 14.07 52.63
C VAL A 240 1.80 14.34 54.12
N SER A 241 1.35 13.42 54.97
CA SER A 241 1.75 13.37 56.37
C SER A 241 3.24 13.05 56.36
N VAL A 242 4.07 14.09 56.42
CA VAL A 242 5.50 13.93 56.73
C VAL A 242 5.53 13.43 58.16
N ARG A 243 5.55 12.10 58.33
CA ARG A 243 5.96 11.48 59.58
C ARG A 243 7.41 11.88 59.79
N SER A 244 7.62 12.89 60.62
CA SER A 244 8.90 13.17 61.26
C SER A 244 9.34 11.90 61.97
N GLN A 245 10.28 11.18 61.38
CA GLN A 245 11.00 10.11 62.06
C GLN A 245 11.82 10.76 63.17
N ILE A 246 11.41 10.49 64.41
CA ILE A 246 12.24 10.60 65.61
C ILE A 246 13.18 9.39 65.62
#